data_AF-A0A2E4A8M8-F1
#
_entry.id   AF-A0A2E4A8M8-F1
#
_cell.length_a   1.000
_cell.length_b   1.000
_cell.length_c   1.000
_cell.angle_alpha   90.00
_cell.angle_beta   90.00
_cell.angle_gamma   90.00
#
_symmetry.space_group_name_H-M   'P 1'
#
loop_
_entity.id
_entity.type
_entity.pdbx_description
1 polymer ?
#
loop_
_entity_poly.entity_id
_entity_poly.type
_entity_poly.pdbx_seq_one_letter_code
_entity_poly.pdbx_strand_id
1 'polypeptide(L)'
;MCIKKDWETEKQSLRDLHSELTGSTEGSSNGIWPFSFSDEHLRNNPKMKPFLNDFHQACEIKEKAEDQLLLKLWNVLPKDSPLKKLGAEKFYSFWTRLNRDPLQLAVVDPEFNIVHSMILADQFSGNGFNPKSDRFHVYKDHVNWIMDGSNQKYLELWSKDFIKCKNYAKKPDNELLEIISIFQSICISWDGSVLSDCPDAKNIMKSILQKYTEEFNGSNDEYYWKKKMKMASRFVPIIC
;
A
#
# COMPACT_ATOMS: atom_id res chain seq x y z
N MET A 1 23.48 23.56 12.19
CA MET A 1 23.92 22.69 11.09
C MET A 1 22.81 21.66 10.89
N CYS A 2 21.93 21.84 9.90
CA CYS A 2 20.87 20.87 9.62
C CYS A 2 21.52 19.64 9.00
N ILE A 3 21.66 18.56 9.76
CA ILE A 3 21.98 17.25 9.21
C ILE A 3 20.78 16.88 8.35
N LYS A 4 20.88 17.06 7.02
CA LYS A 4 19.97 16.42 6.07
C LYS A 4 20.10 14.93 6.35
N LYS A 5 19.06 14.33 6.95
CA LYS A 5 18.94 12.87 7.02
C LYS A 5 19.06 12.35 5.58
N ASP A 6 20.14 11.62 5.33
CA ASP A 6 20.40 11.03 4.03
C ASP A 6 19.41 9.89 3.81
N TRP A 7 18.54 10.10 2.83
CA TRP A 7 17.48 9.16 2.50
C TRP A 7 18.04 7.82 1.99
N GLU A 8 19.20 7.82 1.33
CA GLU A 8 19.83 6.59 0.85
C GLU A 8 20.34 5.74 2.02
N THR A 9 20.85 6.37 3.08
CA THR A 9 21.27 5.68 4.31
C THR A 9 20.08 5.07 5.07
N GLU A 10 18.94 5.78 5.14
CA GLU A 10 17.72 5.27 5.79
C GLU A 10 17.05 4.16 4.96
N LYS A 11 17.08 4.27 3.62
CA LYS A 11 16.64 3.24 2.66
C LYS A 11 17.48 1.97 2.77
N GLN A 12 18.81 2.11 2.83
CA GLN A 12 19.71 0.97 3.01
C GLN A 12 19.48 0.31 4.37
N SER A 13 19.33 1.08 5.45
CA SER A 13 19.05 0.53 6.78
C SER A 13 17.71 -0.23 6.83
N LEU A 14 16.68 0.25 6.15
CA LEU A 14 15.39 -0.45 6.05
C LEU A 14 15.46 -1.70 5.16
N ARG A 15 16.24 -1.66 4.07
CA ARG A 15 16.48 -2.83 3.20
C ARG A 15 17.33 -3.89 3.89
N ASP A 16 18.37 -3.48 4.59
CA ASP A 16 19.23 -4.35 5.38
C ASP A 16 18.42 -4.99 6.51
N LEU A 17 17.65 -4.17 7.25
CA LEU A 17 16.71 -4.68 8.25
C LEU A 17 15.68 -5.63 7.61
N HIS A 18 15.17 -5.34 6.42
CA HIS A 18 14.24 -6.24 5.73
C HIS A 18 14.91 -7.55 5.30
N SER A 19 16.12 -7.51 4.74
CA SER A 19 16.87 -8.67 4.25
C SER A 19 17.37 -9.56 5.40
N GLU A 20 17.91 -8.94 6.45
CA GLU A 20 18.38 -9.60 7.68
C GLU A 20 17.22 -10.28 8.43
N LEU A 21 16.01 -9.69 8.38
CA LEU A 21 14.81 -10.19 9.04
C LEU A 21 13.90 -11.08 8.17
N THR A 22 14.18 -11.25 6.87
CA THR A 22 13.38 -12.13 5.99
C THR A 22 14.19 -13.25 5.35
N GLY A 23 15.51 -13.27 5.58
CA GLY A 23 16.41 -14.27 5.00
C GLY A 23 16.52 -14.20 3.48
N SER A 24 16.06 -13.12 2.84
CA SER A 24 16.19 -12.96 1.39
C SER A 24 17.66 -12.64 1.07
N THR A 25 18.41 -13.67 0.71
CA THR A 25 19.71 -13.52 0.05
C THR A 25 19.53 -12.77 -1.26
N GLU A 26 20.53 -11.95 -1.57
CA GLU A 26 20.73 -11.24 -2.83
C GLU A 26 20.11 -11.94 -4.05
N GLY A 27 19.17 -11.27 -4.72
CA GLY A 27 18.73 -11.63 -6.06
C GLY A 27 17.24 -11.93 -6.28
N SER A 28 16.44 -12.19 -5.25
CA SER A 28 14.99 -12.30 -5.45
C SER A 28 14.36 -10.91 -5.43
N SER A 29 13.90 -10.44 -6.57
CA SER A 29 12.99 -9.30 -6.69
C SER A 29 11.68 -9.61 -5.96
N ASN A 30 11.67 -9.53 -4.62
CA ASN A 30 10.46 -9.57 -3.80
C ASN A 30 9.74 -8.20 -3.79
N GLY A 31 9.99 -7.38 -4.83
CA GLY A 31 9.12 -6.28 -5.17
C GLY A 31 7.79 -6.84 -5.66
N ILE A 32 6.70 -6.11 -5.43
CA ILE A 32 5.39 -6.49 -5.98
C ILE A 32 5.54 -6.56 -7.49
N TRP A 33 5.43 -7.77 -8.02
CA TRP A 33 5.36 -8.03 -9.44
C TRP A 33 3.88 -8.26 -9.78
N PRO A 34 3.16 -7.23 -10.25
CA PRO A 34 1.71 -7.32 -10.43
C PRO A 34 1.32 -8.00 -11.75
N PHE A 35 2.30 -8.43 -12.56
CA PHE A 35 2.08 -8.96 -13.90
C PHE A 35 1.88 -10.47 -13.92
N SER A 36 1.21 -10.94 -14.97
CA SER A 36 0.96 -12.38 -15.21
C SER A 36 2.17 -13.14 -15.76
N PHE A 37 3.23 -12.44 -16.16
CA PHE A 37 4.51 -12.98 -16.66
C PHE A 37 5.64 -12.73 -15.66
N SER A 38 6.87 -13.19 -15.91
CA SER A 38 8.03 -12.96 -15.02
C SER A 38 8.79 -11.66 -15.34
N ASP A 39 9.56 -11.12 -14.39
CA ASP A 39 10.44 -9.95 -14.64
C ASP A 39 11.44 -10.18 -15.78
N GLU A 40 11.95 -11.41 -15.90
CA GLU A 40 12.81 -11.83 -17.00
C GLU A 40 12.17 -11.63 -18.38
N HIS A 41 10.85 -11.78 -18.49
CA HIS A 41 10.10 -11.56 -19.72
C HIS A 41 10.35 -10.15 -20.28
N LEU A 42 10.31 -9.11 -19.43
CA LEU A 42 10.56 -7.74 -19.85
C LEU A 42 12.05 -7.45 -20.03
N ARG A 43 12.92 -8.02 -19.19
CA ARG A 43 14.38 -7.81 -19.32
C ARG A 43 14.94 -8.32 -20.64
N ASN A 44 14.37 -9.39 -21.18
CA ASN A 44 14.76 -9.95 -22.47
C ASN A 44 14.31 -9.11 -23.67
N ASN A 45 13.50 -8.07 -23.45
CA ASN A 45 13.03 -7.13 -24.48
C ASN A 45 13.66 -5.74 -24.29
N PRO A 46 14.66 -5.35 -25.09
CA PRO A 46 15.31 -4.04 -24.98
C PRO A 46 14.36 -2.84 -25.05
N LYS A 47 13.21 -2.99 -25.72
CA LYS A 47 12.18 -1.94 -25.82
C LYS A 47 11.49 -1.67 -24.47
N MET A 48 11.52 -2.61 -23.54
CA MET A 48 10.90 -2.50 -22.21
C MET A 48 11.82 -1.89 -21.15
N LYS A 49 13.08 -1.62 -21.49
CA LYS A 49 14.03 -0.99 -20.57
C LYS A 49 13.55 0.35 -19.99
N PRO A 50 12.97 1.29 -20.77
CA PRO A 50 12.44 2.54 -20.22
C PRO A 50 11.31 2.27 -19.22
N PHE A 51 10.37 1.40 -19.58
CA PHE A 51 9.26 1.01 -18.70
C PHE A 51 9.77 0.42 -17.38
N LEU A 52 10.74 -0.52 -17.42
CA LEU A 52 11.27 -1.14 -16.21
C LEU A 52 11.89 -0.11 -15.26
N ASN A 53 12.61 0.88 -15.80
CA ASN A 53 13.19 1.95 -14.97
C ASN A 53 12.11 2.78 -14.28
N ASP A 54 11.10 3.23 -15.03
CA ASP A 54 10.01 4.05 -14.51
C ASP A 54 9.13 3.27 -13.53
N PHE A 55 8.89 1.98 -13.83
CA PHE A 55 8.15 1.08 -12.96
C PHE A 55 8.87 0.84 -11.63
N HIS A 56 10.19 0.62 -11.65
CA HIS A 56 10.97 0.51 -10.42
C HIS A 56 10.86 1.79 -9.58
N GLN A 57 10.91 2.97 -10.20
CA GLN A 57 10.72 4.23 -9.47
C GLN A 57 9.31 4.33 -8.85
N ALA A 58 8.28 3.90 -9.57
CA ALA A 58 6.91 3.86 -9.06
C ALA A 58 6.76 2.88 -7.89
N CYS A 59 7.40 1.71 -7.96
CA CYS A 59 7.50 0.77 -6.85
C CYS A 59 8.16 1.43 -5.63
N GLU A 60 9.30 2.10 -5.79
CA GLU A 60 9.98 2.76 -4.67
C GLU A 60 9.10 3.83 -3.99
N ILE A 61 8.29 4.57 -4.75
CA ILE A 61 7.35 5.56 -4.20
C ILE A 61 6.29 4.88 -3.32
N LYS A 62 5.67 3.80 -3.83
CA LYS A 62 4.66 3.03 -3.11
C LYS A 62 5.26 2.42 -1.83
N GLU A 63 6.39 1.74 -1.96
CA GLU A 63 7.06 1.05 -0.84
C GLU A 63 7.45 2.04 0.26
N LYS A 64 7.99 3.20 -0.12
CA LYS A 64 8.31 4.27 0.82
C LYS A 64 7.08 4.76 1.60
N ALA A 65 5.93 4.90 0.94
CA ALA A 65 4.71 5.31 1.62
C ALA A 65 4.28 4.28 2.68
N GLU A 66 4.27 3.00 2.30
CA GLU A 66 3.93 1.88 3.20
C GLU A 66 4.87 1.78 4.39
N ASP A 67 6.19 1.79 4.15
CA ASP A 67 7.21 1.67 5.19
C ASP A 67 7.11 2.84 6.16
N GLN A 68 6.86 4.07 5.68
CA GLN A 68 6.63 5.23 6.54
C GLN A 68 5.40 5.07 7.44
N LEU A 69 4.32 4.49 6.94
CA LEU A 69 3.11 4.30 7.73
C LEU A 69 3.25 3.17 8.76
N LEU A 70 3.89 2.06 8.37
CA LEU A 70 4.23 0.97 9.30
C LEU A 70 5.21 1.44 10.38
N LEU A 71 6.19 2.25 10.03
CA LEU A 71 7.13 2.84 10.99
C LEU A 71 6.43 3.80 11.96
N LYS A 72 5.51 4.63 11.47
CA LYS A 72 4.66 5.46 12.33
C LYS A 72 3.87 4.60 13.32
N LEU A 73 3.19 3.56 12.83
CA LEU A 73 2.45 2.64 13.69
C LEU A 73 3.37 2.00 14.73
N TRP A 74 4.46 1.41 14.30
CA TRP A 74 5.43 0.76 15.18
C TRP A 74 5.90 1.68 16.30
N ASN A 75 6.17 2.95 16.00
CA ASN A 75 6.68 3.91 16.97
C ASN A 75 5.61 4.41 17.96
N VAL A 76 4.32 4.40 17.60
CA VAL A 76 3.25 4.76 18.55
C VAL A 76 2.82 3.61 19.45
N LEU A 77 3.09 2.36 19.04
CA LEU A 77 2.70 1.17 19.80
C LEU A 77 3.33 1.15 21.21
N PRO A 78 2.52 1.04 22.28
CA PRO A 78 3.03 0.88 23.63
C PRO A 78 3.84 -0.41 23.78
N LYS A 79 4.86 -0.37 24.67
CA LYS A 79 5.78 -1.50 24.90
C LYS A 79 5.05 -2.81 25.24
N ASP A 80 3.98 -2.70 26.03
CA ASP A 80 3.24 -3.87 26.50
C ASP A 80 2.18 -4.39 25.53
N SER A 81 1.95 -3.66 24.42
CA SER A 81 0.93 -4.04 23.45
C SER A 81 1.29 -5.39 22.79
N PRO A 82 0.29 -6.26 22.53
CA PRO A 82 0.53 -7.54 21.85
C PRO A 82 1.26 -7.39 20.51
N LEU A 83 0.95 -6.35 19.74
CA LEU A 83 1.64 -6.03 18.49
C LEU A 83 3.13 -5.70 18.68
N LYS A 84 3.49 -4.97 19.75
CA LYS A 84 4.89 -4.64 20.04
C LYS A 84 5.65 -5.86 20.56
N LYS A 85 4.98 -6.71 21.35
CA LYS A 85 5.53 -7.95 21.91
C LYS A 85 5.86 -9.01 20.85
N LEU A 86 5.26 -8.93 19.65
CA LEU A 86 5.65 -9.78 18.52
C LEU A 86 7.11 -9.60 18.10
N GLY A 87 7.72 -8.45 18.42
CA GLY A 87 8.98 -8.04 17.82
C GLY A 87 8.78 -7.38 16.45
N ALA A 88 9.76 -6.55 16.06
CA ALA A 88 9.66 -5.74 14.85
C ALA A 88 9.54 -6.62 13.60
N GLU A 89 10.38 -7.63 13.46
CA GLU A 89 10.39 -8.59 12.35
C GLU A 89 9.00 -9.16 12.04
N LYS A 90 8.39 -9.81 13.03
CA LYS A 90 7.10 -10.46 12.87
C LYS A 90 5.97 -9.46 12.67
N PHE A 91 6.06 -8.28 13.27
CA PHE A 91 5.12 -7.19 13.02
C PHE A 91 5.19 -6.72 11.56
N TYR A 92 6.38 -6.40 11.05
CA TYR A 92 6.51 -5.97 9.66
C TYR A 92 6.05 -7.10 8.73
N SER A 93 6.50 -8.34 8.92
CA SER A 93 6.11 -9.46 8.05
C SER A 93 4.59 -9.64 7.94
N PHE A 94 3.86 -9.52 9.05
CA PHE A 94 2.40 -9.66 9.10
C PHE A 94 1.65 -8.56 8.35
N TRP A 95 2.13 -7.32 8.41
CA TRP A 95 1.44 -6.16 7.82
C TRP A 95 2.16 -5.55 6.62
N THR A 96 3.19 -6.23 6.10
CA THR A 96 3.89 -5.88 4.85
C THR A 96 2.96 -5.88 3.64
N ARG A 97 3.48 -5.22 2.60
CA ARG A 97 2.96 -5.10 1.24
C ARG A 97 2.60 -6.41 0.54
N LEU A 98 3.18 -7.55 0.94
CA LEU A 98 2.93 -8.87 0.32
C LEU A 98 1.62 -9.51 0.81
N ASN A 99 1.12 -9.12 1.98
CA ASN A 99 -0.04 -9.73 2.63
C ASN A 99 -1.27 -8.83 2.64
N ARG A 100 -1.28 -7.80 1.78
CA ARG A 100 -2.28 -6.72 1.82
C ARG A 100 -2.88 -6.46 0.46
N ASP A 101 -4.20 -6.36 0.45
CA ASP A 101 -4.97 -5.85 -0.68
C ASP A 101 -4.92 -4.31 -0.68
N PRO A 102 -4.37 -3.66 -1.73
CA PRO A 102 -4.27 -2.20 -1.80
C PRO A 102 -5.64 -1.51 -1.76
N LEU A 103 -6.71 -2.16 -2.23
CA LEU A 103 -8.06 -1.60 -2.18
C LEU A 103 -8.54 -1.45 -0.74
N GLN A 104 -8.26 -2.42 0.12
CA GLN A 104 -8.71 -2.40 1.51
C GLN A 104 -8.10 -1.23 2.30
N LEU A 105 -6.83 -0.92 2.05
CA LEU A 105 -6.18 0.23 2.68
C LEU A 105 -6.74 1.55 2.14
N ALA A 106 -6.95 1.65 0.82
CA ALA A 106 -7.54 2.84 0.19
C ALA A 106 -8.98 3.10 0.64
N VAL A 107 -9.75 2.06 0.97
CA VAL A 107 -11.11 2.16 1.54
C VAL A 107 -11.10 2.86 2.90
N VAL A 108 -10.11 2.60 3.75
CA VAL A 108 -10.09 3.10 5.13
C VAL A 108 -9.21 4.34 5.33
N ASP A 109 -8.22 4.55 4.45
CA ASP A 109 -7.23 5.61 4.56
C ASP A 109 -6.78 6.11 3.16
N PRO A 110 -7.66 6.81 2.44
CA PRO A 110 -7.37 7.28 1.07
C PRO A 110 -6.22 8.28 1.00
N GLU A 111 -5.88 8.93 2.12
CA GLU A 111 -4.80 9.91 2.21
C GLU A 111 -3.48 9.31 2.72
N PHE A 112 -3.46 8.04 3.13
CA PHE A 112 -2.29 7.34 3.65
C PHE A 112 -1.68 8.02 4.89
N ASN A 113 -2.53 8.49 5.81
CA ASN A 113 -2.12 9.33 6.94
C ASN A 113 -2.64 8.89 8.32
N ILE A 114 -3.46 7.83 8.38
CA ILE A 114 -4.03 7.34 9.64
C ILE A 114 -3.08 6.29 10.22
N VAL A 115 -2.55 6.53 11.42
CA VAL A 115 -1.47 5.71 11.98
C VAL A 115 -1.85 4.22 12.09
N HIS A 116 -3.08 3.94 12.51
CA HIS A 116 -3.57 2.57 12.70
C HIS A 116 -4.22 1.96 11.46
N SER A 117 -4.32 2.66 10.33
CA SER A 117 -5.01 2.11 9.14
C SER A 117 -4.38 0.82 8.64
N MET A 118 -3.07 0.67 8.80
CA MET A 118 -2.35 -0.54 8.43
C MET A 118 -2.91 -1.81 9.10
N ILE A 119 -3.40 -1.74 10.33
CA ILE A 119 -3.96 -2.91 11.03
C ILE A 119 -5.50 -2.90 11.07
N LEU A 120 -6.11 -1.75 10.76
CA LEU A 120 -7.57 -1.59 10.70
C LEU A 120 -8.15 -1.94 9.33
N ALA A 121 -7.38 -1.85 8.24
CA ALA A 121 -7.86 -2.12 6.88
C ALA A 121 -8.54 -3.50 6.77
N ASP A 122 -7.94 -4.54 7.34
CA ASP A 122 -8.47 -5.90 7.30
C ASP A 122 -9.84 -6.02 8.02
N GLN A 123 -10.04 -5.26 9.10
CA GLN A 123 -11.31 -5.27 9.85
C GLN A 123 -12.47 -4.70 9.01
N PHE A 124 -12.19 -3.70 8.17
CA PHE A 124 -13.20 -3.05 7.34
C PHE A 124 -13.25 -3.59 5.91
N SER A 125 -12.51 -4.66 5.62
CA SER A 125 -12.56 -5.33 4.33
C SER A 125 -13.94 -5.95 4.08
N GLY A 126 -14.37 -6.05 2.81
CA GLY A 126 -15.66 -6.63 2.46
C GLY A 126 -15.83 -8.10 2.87
N ASN A 127 -14.71 -8.83 3.00
CA ASN A 127 -14.68 -10.23 3.46
C ASN A 127 -14.43 -10.35 4.97
N GLY A 128 -14.23 -9.22 5.66
CA GLY A 128 -13.81 -9.18 7.06
C GLY A 128 -12.40 -9.73 7.29
N PHE A 129 -11.92 -9.56 8.51
CA PHE A 129 -10.62 -10.07 8.91
C PHE A 129 -10.69 -11.61 9.03
N ASN A 130 -9.95 -12.34 8.20
CA ASN A 130 -9.89 -13.80 8.23
C ASN A 130 -9.59 -14.33 9.65
N PRO A 131 -10.57 -14.96 10.32
CA PRO A 131 -10.46 -15.36 11.72
C PRO A 131 -9.49 -16.53 11.95
N LYS A 132 -9.07 -17.22 10.88
CA LYS A 132 -8.11 -18.33 10.94
C LYS A 132 -6.66 -17.88 10.79
N SER A 133 -6.42 -16.59 10.53
CA SER A 133 -5.06 -16.07 10.34
C SER A 133 -4.39 -15.73 11.67
N ASP A 134 -3.10 -16.04 11.82
CA ASP A 134 -2.30 -15.62 12.97
C ASP A 134 -2.38 -14.10 13.20
N ARG A 135 -2.43 -13.34 12.10
CA ARG A 135 -2.58 -11.89 12.10
C ARG A 135 -3.87 -11.44 12.80
N PHE A 136 -4.97 -12.17 12.61
CA PHE A 136 -6.23 -11.89 13.30
C PHE A 136 -6.14 -12.16 14.79
N HIS A 137 -5.49 -13.26 15.20
CA HIS A 137 -5.35 -13.59 16.62
C HIS A 137 -4.55 -12.50 17.36
N VAL A 138 -3.43 -12.06 16.79
CA VAL A 138 -2.66 -10.95 17.37
C VAL A 138 -3.46 -9.66 17.40
N TYR A 139 -4.17 -9.36 16.31
CA TYR A 139 -5.04 -8.19 16.25
C TYR A 139 -6.11 -8.21 17.35
N LYS A 140 -6.77 -9.35 17.52
CA LYS A 140 -7.80 -9.56 18.56
C LYS A 140 -7.22 -9.35 19.96
N ASP A 141 -6.06 -9.94 20.23
CA ASP A 141 -5.39 -9.77 21.53
C ASP A 141 -5.01 -8.30 21.76
N HIS A 142 -4.57 -7.60 20.72
CA HIS A 142 -4.29 -6.17 20.79
C HIS A 142 -5.54 -5.35 21.11
N VAL A 143 -6.67 -5.64 20.48
CA VAL A 143 -7.95 -4.97 20.77
C VAL A 143 -8.40 -5.23 22.20
N ASN A 144 -8.32 -6.48 22.68
CA ASN A 144 -8.65 -6.79 24.08
C ASN A 144 -7.77 -6.00 25.06
N TRP A 145 -6.46 -5.99 24.81
CA TRP A 145 -5.49 -5.24 25.63
C TRP A 145 -5.77 -3.73 25.68
N ILE A 146 -6.26 -3.14 24.58
CA ILE A 146 -6.71 -1.74 24.55
C ILE A 146 -7.94 -1.56 25.45
N MET A 147 -8.92 -2.45 25.33
CA MET A 147 -10.20 -2.36 26.06
C MET A 147 -10.03 -2.57 27.56
N ASP A 148 -9.01 -3.31 27.98
CA ASP A 148 -8.66 -3.51 29.39
C ASP A 148 -8.07 -2.25 30.06
N GLY A 149 -7.99 -1.12 29.34
CA GLY A 149 -7.62 0.19 29.91
C GLY A 149 -6.12 0.41 30.08
N SER A 150 -5.30 -0.39 29.39
CA SER A 150 -3.83 -0.45 29.60
C SER A 150 -3.09 0.87 29.34
N ASN A 151 -3.63 1.78 28.52
CA ASN A 151 -3.03 3.09 28.26
C ASN A 151 -4.05 4.10 27.68
N GLN A 152 -4.46 5.08 28.49
CA GLN A 152 -5.48 6.08 28.12
C GLN A 152 -5.10 6.90 26.86
N LYS A 153 -3.86 7.39 26.79
CA LYS A 153 -3.39 8.20 25.66
C LYS A 153 -3.41 7.41 24.35
N TYR A 154 -3.02 6.14 24.41
CA TYR A 154 -3.07 5.26 23.25
C TYR A 154 -4.51 4.92 22.85
N LEU A 155 -5.38 4.66 23.83
CA LEU A 155 -6.81 4.42 23.60
C LEU A 155 -7.49 5.59 22.87
N GLU A 156 -7.17 6.84 23.25
CA GLU A 156 -7.67 8.04 22.59
C GLU A 156 -7.24 8.12 21.12
N LEU A 157 -5.96 7.87 20.84
CA LEU A 157 -5.42 7.84 19.47
C LEU A 157 -6.06 6.71 18.65
N TRP A 158 -6.11 5.51 19.20
CA TRP A 158 -6.75 4.35 18.60
C TRP A 158 -8.21 4.63 18.25
N SER A 159 -8.98 5.17 19.20
CA SER A 159 -10.40 5.47 19.01
C SER A 159 -10.62 6.51 17.91
N LYS A 160 -9.78 7.54 17.87
CA LYS A 160 -9.82 8.57 16.82
C LYS A 160 -9.55 7.97 15.45
N ASP A 161 -8.51 7.16 15.32
CA ASP A 161 -8.13 6.53 14.07
C ASP A 161 -9.17 5.49 13.62
N PHE A 162 -9.71 4.71 14.56
CA PHE A 162 -10.79 3.77 14.31
C PHE A 162 -12.03 4.46 13.73
N ILE A 163 -12.46 5.57 14.32
CA ILE A 163 -13.62 6.34 13.84
C ILE A 163 -13.35 6.89 12.44
N LYS A 164 -12.14 7.41 12.18
CA LYS A 164 -11.76 7.90 10.84
C LYS A 164 -11.83 6.77 9.80
N CYS A 165 -11.15 5.64 10.06
CA CYS A 165 -11.16 4.48 9.18
C CYS A 165 -12.58 3.99 8.90
N LYS A 166 -13.41 3.89 9.95
CA LYS A 166 -14.83 3.51 9.82
C LYS A 166 -15.62 4.48 8.96
N ASN A 167 -15.38 5.78 9.09
CA ASN A 167 -16.09 6.79 8.32
C ASN A 167 -15.69 6.76 6.84
N TYR A 168 -14.40 6.58 6.53
CA TYR A 168 -13.93 6.35 5.16
C TYR A 168 -14.51 5.06 4.59
N ALA A 169 -14.48 3.95 5.34
CA ALA A 169 -15.03 2.68 4.89
C ALA A 169 -16.53 2.76 4.55
N LYS A 170 -17.29 3.60 5.25
CA LYS A 170 -18.72 3.84 4.96
C LYS A 170 -18.96 4.67 3.70
N LYS A 171 -18.02 5.52 3.32
CA LYS A 171 -18.10 6.43 2.17
C LYS A 171 -16.73 6.45 1.48
N PRO A 172 -16.36 5.34 0.81
CA PRO A 172 -15.05 5.23 0.20
C PRO A 172 -14.89 6.22 -0.96
N ASP A 173 -13.63 6.57 -1.25
CA ASP A 173 -13.28 7.35 -2.43
C ASP A 173 -13.35 6.44 -3.67
N ASN A 174 -14.54 6.34 -4.27
CA ASN A 174 -14.80 5.41 -5.37
C ASN A 174 -13.90 5.63 -6.58
N GLU A 175 -13.51 6.87 -6.88
CA GLU A 175 -12.61 7.18 -8.01
C GLU A 175 -11.19 6.71 -7.72
N LEU A 176 -10.71 6.85 -6.48
CA LEU A 176 -9.41 6.28 -6.07
C LEU A 176 -9.43 4.75 -6.20
N LEU A 177 -10.49 4.11 -5.72
CA LEU A 177 -10.64 2.66 -5.83
C LEU A 177 -10.71 2.19 -7.28
N GLU A 178 -11.38 2.95 -8.14
CA GLU A 178 -11.45 2.66 -9.57
C GLU A 178 -10.08 2.75 -10.25
N ILE A 179 -9.29 3.79 -9.95
CA ILE A 179 -7.91 3.90 -10.46
C ILE A 179 -7.08 2.66 -10.06
N ILE A 180 -7.15 2.24 -8.80
CA ILE A 180 -6.43 1.07 -8.29
C ILE A 180 -6.89 -0.20 -9.00
N SER A 181 -8.20 -0.39 -9.13
CA SER A 181 -8.81 -1.57 -9.78
C SER A 181 -8.47 -1.66 -11.27
N ILE A 182 -8.51 -0.54 -11.99
CA ILE A 182 -8.12 -0.48 -13.40
C ILE A 182 -6.63 -0.78 -13.56
N PHE A 183 -5.77 -0.19 -12.71
CA PHE A 183 -4.34 -0.51 -12.71
C PHE A 183 -4.10 -2.02 -12.54
N GLN A 184 -4.75 -2.65 -11.56
CA GLN A 184 -4.63 -4.10 -11.34
C GLN A 184 -5.11 -4.89 -12.56
N SER A 185 -6.22 -4.46 -13.17
CA SER A 185 -6.78 -5.10 -14.37
C SER A 185 -5.82 -5.01 -15.57
N ILE A 186 -5.19 -3.85 -15.79
CA ILE A 186 -4.18 -3.67 -16.85
C ILE A 186 -2.95 -4.53 -16.56
N CYS A 187 -2.48 -4.59 -15.32
CA CYS A 187 -1.32 -5.42 -14.98
C CYS A 187 -1.56 -6.92 -15.25
N ILE A 188 -2.79 -7.40 -15.02
CA ILE A 188 -3.18 -8.78 -15.31
C ILE A 188 -3.25 -9.05 -16.81
N SER A 189 -3.81 -8.11 -17.58
CA SER A 189 -4.11 -8.30 -19.01
C SER A 189 -2.97 -7.94 -19.95
N TRP A 190 -2.08 -7.03 -19.55
CA TRP A 190 -0.92 -6.67 -20.33
C TRP A 190 0.06 -7.84 -20.39
N ASP A 191 0.58 -8.13 -21.57
CA ASP A 191 1.48 -9.26 -21.84
C ASP A 191 2.96 -8.86 -21.91
N GLY A 192 3.28 -7.58 -21.73
CA GLY A 192 4.66 -7.09 -21.78
C GLY A 192 5.24 -6.91 -23.18
N SER A 193 4.42 -7.05 -24.24
CA SER A 193 4.89 -7.01 -25.62
C SER A 193 4.96 -5.60 -26.22
N VAL A 194 4.02 -4.71 -25.86
CA VAL A 194 3.91 -3.35 -26.41
C VAL A 194 3.76 -2.30 -25.30
N LEU A 195 4.55 -1.22 -25.39
CA LEU A 195 4.50 -0.10 -24.44
C LEU A 195 3.20 0.72 -24.50
N SER A 196 2.46 0.67 -25.61
CA SER A 196 1.23 1.45 -25.78
C SER A 196 0.15 1.10 -24.78
N ASP A 197 0.20 -0.11 -24.20
CA ASP A 197 -0.84 -0.68 -23.35
C ASP A 197 -0.32 -1.01 -21.94
N CYS A 198 0.84 -0.45 -21.55
CA CYS A 198 1.43 -0.66 -20.23
C CYS A 198 0.59 0.00 -19.11
N PRO A 199 0.73 -0.42 -17.85
CA PRO A 199 -0.04 0.12 -16.72
C PRO A 199 0.47 1.50 -16.24
N ASP A 200 0.39 2.50 -17.11
CA ASP A 200 0.74 3.89 -16.81
C ASP A 200 -0.51 4.76 -16.57
N ALA A 201 -0.31 6.00 -16.09
CA ALA A 201 -1.38 6.94 -15.84
C ALA A 201 -2.23 7.24 -17.10
N LYS A 202 -1.62 7.19 -18.30
CA LYS A 202 -2.30 7.45 -19.57
C LYS A 202 -3.30 6.34 -19.88
N ASN A 203 -2.91 5.07 -19.77
CA ASN A 203 -3.78 3.94 -20.05
C ASN A 203 -4.86 3.75 -19.00
N ILE A 204 -4.55 4.01 -17.72
CA ILE A 204 -5.59 4.05 -16.67
C ILE A 204 -6.62 5.15 -17.01
N MET A 205 -6.16 6.36 -17.35
CA MET A 205 -7.05 7.47 -17.69
C MET A 205 -7.89 7.17 -18.93
N LYS A 206 -7.32 6.51 -19.94
CA LYS A 206 -8.05 6.05 -21.12
C LYS A 206 -9.18 5.10 -20.74
N SER A 207 -8.92 4.10 -19.89
CA SER A 207 -9.93 3.14 -19.42
C SER A 207 -11.02 3.80 -18.57
N ILE A 208 -10.65 4.75 -17.71
CA ILE A 208 -11.58 5.60 -16.97
C ILE A 208 -12.51 6.31 -17.96
N LEU A 209 -11.95 7.12 -18.87
CA LEU A 209 -12.75 7.88 -19.83
C LEU A 209 -13.66 7.00 -20.69
N GLN A 210 -13.21 5.81 -21.09
CA GLN A 210 -14.05 4.85 -21.82
C GLN A 210 -15.28 4.44 -21.01
N LYS A 211 -15.11 4.00 -19.76
CA LYS A 211 -16.24 3.69 -18.86
C LYS A 211 -17.16 4.90 -18.64
N TYR A 212 -16.59 6.08 -18.42
CA TYR A 212 -17.37 7.30 -18.14
C TYR A 212 -18.10 7.86 -19.37
N THR A 213 -17.69 7.48 -20.59
CA THR A 213 -18.42 7.79 -21.83
C THR A 213 -19.74 7.00 -21.89
N GLU A 214 -19.85 5.90 -21.15
CA GLU A 214 -21.03 5.01 -21.12
C GLU A 214 -22.03 5.36 -19.98
N GLU A 215 -21.63 6.04 -18.88
CA GLU A 215 -22.48 6.23 -17.67
C GLU A 215 -22.55 7.65 -16.99
N PHE A 216 -21.90 8.71 -17.50
CA PHE A 216 -22.05 10.15 -17.08
C PHE A 216 -21.44 10.68 -15.74
N ASN A 217 -21.07 11.99 -15.75
CA ASN A 217 -20.79 12.97 -14.65
C ASN A 217 -19.48 12.90 -13.82
N GLY A 218 -18.33 12.59 -14.42
CA GLY A 218 -17.00 12.86 -13.84
C GLY A 218 -16.48 14.28 -14.13
N SER A 219 -15.54 14.77 -13.32
CA SER A 219 -14.83 16.03 -13.63
C SER A 219 -13.92 15.83 -14.85
N ASN A 220 -14.07 16.67 -15.88
CA ASN A 220 -13.17 16.71 -17.04
C ASN A 220 -11.85 17.47 -16.76
N ASP A 221 -11.56 17.78 -15.49
CA ASP A 221 -10.36 18.51 -15.10
C ASP A 221 -9.14 17.58 -15.04
N GLU A 222 -8.19 17.78 -15.96
CA GLU A 222 -6.92 17.06 -16.00
C GLU A 222 -6.13 17.18 -14.68
N TYR A 223 -6.22 18.34 -14.00
CA TYR A 223 -5.54 18.55 -12.72
C TYR A 223 -6.12 17.66 -11.61
N TYR A 224 -7.44 17.48 -11.61
CA TYR A 224 -8.14 16.59 -10.68
C TYR A 224 -7.63 15.15 -10.79
N TRP A 225 -7.62 14.61 -12.01
CA TRP A 225 -7.17 13.23 -12.26
C TRP A 225 -5.69 13.03 -11.97
N LYS A 226 -4.83 14.00 -12.31
CA LYS A 226 -3.41 13.96 -11.90
C LYS A 226 -3.24 13.86 -10.39
N LYS A 227 -4.03 14.61 -9.62
CA LYS A 227 -4.02 14.53 -8.15
C LYS A 227 -4.48 13.14 -7.67
N LYS A 228 -5.54 12.58 -8.26
CA LYS A 228 -6.05 11.24 -7.92
C LYS A 228 -5.05 10.12 -8.25
N MET A 229 -4.40 10.17 -9.41
CA MET A 229 -3.34 9.23 -9.79
C MET A 229 -2.16 9.29 -8.80
N LYS A 230 -1.74 10.50 -8.40
CA LYS A 230 -0.71 10.68 -7.37
C LYS A 230 -1.11 10.17 -5.98
N MET A 231 -2.41 10.18 -5.66
CA MET A 231 -2.91 9.53 -4.45
C MET A 231 -2.85 8.01 -4.60
N ALA A 232 -3.32 7.48 -5.72
CA ALA A 232 -3.29 6.06 -6.05
C ALA A 232 -1.87 5.47 -6.10
N SER A 233 -0.87 6.26 -6.49
CA SER A 233 0.54 5.84 -6.56
C SER A 233 1.14 5.43 -5.20
N ARG A 234 0.44 5.72 -4.09
CA ARG A 234 0.81 5.24 -2.74
C ARG A 234 0.31 3.83 -2.45
N PHE A 235 -0.64 3.33 -3.24
CA PHE A 235 -1.27 2.02 -3.08
C PHE A 235 -0.84 1.04 -4.17
N VAL A 236 -0.53 1.53 -5.38
CA VAL A 236 -0.09 0.73 -6.52
C VAL A 236 1.01 1.47 -7.30
N PRO A 237 1.95 0.76 -7.96
CA PRO A 237 3.08 1.39 -8.65
C PRO A 237 2.68 1.96 -10.03
N ILE A 238 1.98 3.11 -10.02
CA ILE A 238 1.57 3.81 -11.25
C ILE A 238 2.73 4.68 -11.76
N ILE A 239 3.09 4.51 -13.03
CA ILE A 239 3.98 5.41 -13.76
C ILE A 239 3.19 6.69 -14.11
N CYS A 240 3.53 7.80 -13.46
CA CYS A 240 2.83 9.10 -13.57
C CYS A 240 3.61 10.13 -14.40
#